data_AF-A0A0S8KMJ6-F1
#
_entry.id   AF-A0A0S8KMJ6-F1
#
_cell.length_a   1.000
_cell.length_b   1.000
_cell.length_c   1.000
_cell.angle_alpha   90.00
_cell.angle_beta   90.00
_cell.angle_gamma   90.00
#
_symmetry.space_group_name_H-M   'P 1'
#
loop_
_entity.id
_entity.type
_entity.pdbx_description
1 polymer ?
#
loop_
_entity_poly.entity_id
_entity_poly.type
_entity_poly.pdbx_seq_one_letter_code
_entity_poly.pdbx_strand_id
1 'polypeptide(L)' 'MKKFKIVLIIIILLMALIVSLQNTEAVETKFLLMTITMPRVLLLLLTLTLGFVGGMITASVILRKSDKSQEKVKAGR' A
#
# COMPACT_ATOMS: atom_id res chain seq x y z
N MET A 1 -4.98 28.60 8.14
CA MET A 1 -4.23 27.32 8.11
C MET A 1 -5.09 26.08 7.79
N LYS A 2 -6.23 25.84 8.44
CA LYS A 2 -7.06 24.64 8.19
C LYS A 2 -7.65 24.56 6.77
N LYS A 3 -8.11 25.70 6.21
CA LYS A 3 -8.68 25.77 4.85
C LYS A 3 -7.65 25.44 3.75
N PHE A 4 -6.41 25.91 3.90
CA PHE A 4 -5.32 25.60 2.98
C PHE A 4 -4.98 24.10 2.95
N LYS A 5 -4.93 23.45 4.12
CA LYS A 5 -4.71 22.00 4.21
C LYS A 5 -5.82 21.21 3.51
N ILE A 6 -7.07 21.63 3.66
CA ILE A 6 -8.23 21.01 2.98
C ILE A 6 -8.13 21.18 1.45
N VAL A 7 -7.81 22.40 0.98
CA VAL A 7 -7.63 22.65 -0.45
C VAL A 7 -6.48 21.82 -1.02
N LEU A 8 -5.36 21.71 -0.29
CA LEU A 8 -4.22 20.88 -0.68
C LEU A 8 -4.60 19.39 -0.79
N ILE A 9 -5.35 18.87 0.19
CA ILE A 9 -5.82 17.47 0.19
C ILE A 9 -6.74 17.22 -1.00
N ILE A 10 -7.66 18.15 -1.30
CA ILE A 10 -8.57 18.05 -2.46
C ILE A 10 -7.79 18.02 -3.78
N ILE A 11 -6.79 18.89 -3.92
CA ILE A 11 -5.92 18.93 -5.11
C ILE A 11 -5.17 17.60 -5.28
N ILE A 12 -4.61 17.06 -4.19
CA ILE A 12 -3.90 15.77 -4.22
C ILE A 12 -4.84 14.63 -4.63
N LEU A 13 -6.07 14.60 -4.08
CA LEU A 13 -7.08 13.61 -4.44
C LEU A 13 -7.50 13.72 -5.92
N LEU A 14 -7.71 14.93 -6.42
CA LEU A 14 -8.02 15.17 -7.83
C LEU A 14 -6.87 14.73 -8.75
N MET A 15 -5.63 15.05 -8.40
CA MET A 15 -4.45 14.58 -9.14
C MET A 15 -4.37 13.06 -9.16
N ALA A 16 -4.57 12.39 -8.02
CA ALA A 16 -4.56 10.94 -7.93
C ALA A 16 -5.65 10.30 -8.81
N LEU A 17 -6.84 10.91 -8.84
CA LEU A 17 -7.94 10.48 -9.69
C LEU A 17 -7.61 10.64 -11.18
N ILE A 18 -7.09 11.81 -11.58
CA ILE A 18 -6.71 12.11 -12.97
C ILE A 18 -5.60 11.17 -13.43
N VAL A 19 -4.55 10.98 -12.63
CA VAL A 19 -3.45 10.05 -12.95
C VAL A 19 -3.98 8.62 -13.08
N SER A 20 -4.89 8.20 -12.19
CA SER A 20 -5.54 6.88 -12.28
C SER A 20 -6.33 6.71 -13.58
N LEU A 21 -7.15 7.70 -13.95
CA LEU A 21 -7.96 7.67 -15.17
C LEU A 21 -7.12 7.78 -16.45
N GLN A 22 -5.99 8.51 -16.43
CA GLN A 22 -5.05 8.54 -17.54
C GLN A 22 -4.27 7.22 -17.66
N ASN A 23 -3.99 6.56 -16.54
CA ASN A 23 -3.34 5.25 -16.50
C ASN A 23 -4.37 4.09 -16.59
N THR A 24 -5.51 4.30 -17.26
CA THR A 24 -6.46 3.22 -17.59
C THR A 24 -6.07 2.46 -18.87
N GLU A 25 -4.88 2.73 -19.40
CA GLU A 25 -4.31 1.93 -20.49
C GLU A 25 -4.31 0.44 -20.11
N ALA A 26 -4.78 -0.38 -21.04
CA ALA A 26 -4.78 -1.81 -20.91
C ALA A 26 -3.33 -2.31 -21.00
N VAL A 27 -2.85 -2.92 -19.92
CA VAL A 27 -1.51 -3.52 -19.88
C VAL A 27 -1.67 -5.03 -20.00
N GLU A 28 -0.93 -5.61 -20.94
CA GLU A 28 -0.78 -7.05 -21.02
C GLU A 28 0.04 -7.54 -19.82
N THR A 29 -0.58 -8.38 -19.00
CA THR A 29 0.07 -8.96 -17.83
C THR A 29 0.22 -10.45 -18.04
N LYS A 30 1.45 -10.94 -17.99
CA LYS A 30 1.74 -12.37 -18.08
C LYS A 30 1.79 -12.96 -16.67
N PHE A 31 0.76 -13.71 -16.31
CA PHE A 31 0.64 -14.38 -15.04
C PHE A 31 0.94 -15.87 -15.20
N LEU A 32 2.16 -16.26 -14.87
CA LEU A 32 2.72 -17.63 -14.90
C LEU A 32 2.68 -18.32 -16.27
N LEU A 33 1.50 -18.58 -16.84
CA LEU A 33 1.28 -19.16 -18.18
C LEU A 33 0.12 -18.49 -18.94
N MET A 34 -0.54 -17.49 -18.34
CA MET A 34 -1.71 -16.82 -18.87
C MET A 34 -1.37 -15.36 -19.20
N THR A 35 -1.81 -14.87 -20.36
CA THR A 35 -1.73 -13.43 -20.68
C THR A 35 -3.11 -12.83 -20.48
N ILE A 36 -3.23 -11.88 -19.56
CA ILE A 36 -4.48 -11.17 -19.25
C ILE A 36 -4.25 -9.69 -19.52
N THR A 37 -5.09 -9.10 -20.35
CA THR A 37 -5.16 -7.65 -20.50
C THR A 37 -6.02 -7.08 -19.38
N MET A 38 -5.42 -6.23 -18.56
CA MET A 38 -6.17 -5.53 -17.51
C MET A 38 -5.75 -4.07 -17.42
N PRO A 39 -6.65 -3.18 -16.95
CA PRO A 39 -6.32 -1.77 -16.76
C PRO A 39 -5.15 -1.61 -15.78
N ARG A 40 -4.17 -0.77 -16.09
CA ARG A 40 -3.01 -0.53 -15.21
C ARG A 40 -3.41 -0.04 -13.81
N VAL A 41 -4.53 0.66 -13.68
CA VAL A 41 -5.11 1.03 -12.38
C VAL A 41 -5.42 -0.17 -11.47
N LEU A 42 -5.94 -1.27 -12.04
CA LEU A 42 -6.27 -2.49 -11.30
C LEU A 42 -5.01 -3.16 -10.77
N LEU A 43 -3.95 -3.19 -11.58
CA LEU A 43 -2.62 -3.65 -11.20
C LEU A 43 -2.02 -2.83 -10.05
N LEU A 44 -2.11 -1.49 -10.12
CA LEU A 44 -1.61 -0.60 -9.08
C LEU A 44 -2.33 -0.82 -7.76
N LEU A 45 -3.67 -0.97 -7.78
CA LEU A 45 -4.45 -1.26 -6.59
C LEU A 45 -4.13 -2.64 -6.00
N LEU A 46 -3.99 -3.67 -6.84
CA LEU A 46 -3.61 -5.01 -6.40
C LEU A 46 -2.25 -5.01 -5.72
N THR A 47 -1.23 -4.44 -6.36
CA THR A 47 0.14 -4.40 -5.84
C THR A 47 0.23 -3.56 -4.55
N LEU A 48 -0.47 -2.43 -4.48
CA LEU A 48 -0.57 -1.63 -3.25
C LEU A 48 -1.20 -2.43 -2.11
N THR A 49 -2.32 -3.10 -2.38
CA THR A 49 -3.05 -3.87 -1.35
C THR A 49 -2.21 -5.03 -0.84
N LEU A 50 -1.57 -5.78 -1.75
CA LEU A 50 -0.69 -6.89 -1.40
C LEU A 50 0.53 -6.41 -0.59
N GLY A 51 1.17 -5.32 -1.02
CA GLY A 51 2.30 -4.73 -0.32
C GLY A 51 1.93 -4.20 1.07
N PHE A 52 0.79 -3.53 1.19
CA PHE A 52 0.30 -3.00 2.46
C PHE A 52 -0.07 -4.11 3.44
N VAL A 53 -0.84 -5.12 3.00
CA VAL A 53 -1.20 -6.27 3.83
C VAL A 53 0.04 -7.06 4.23
N GLY A 54 0.96 -7.30 3.29
CA GLY A 54 2.25 -7.95 3.57
C GLY A 54 3.07 -7.18 4.61
N GLY A 55 3.12 -5.85 4.48
CA GLY A 55 3.78 -4.96 5.45
C GLY A 55 3.13 -5.03 6.84
N MET A 56 1.81 -5.02 6.92
CA MET A 56 1.08 -5.16 8.19
C MET A 56 1.35 -6.51 8.87
N ILE A 57 1.34 -7.60 8.11
CA ILE A 57 1.66 -8.94 8.63
C ILE A 57 3.10 -8.98 9.13
N THR A 58 4.04 -8.46 8.33
CA THR A 58 5.46 -8.37 8.68
C THR A 58 5.65 -7.57 9.98
N ALA A 59 4.99 -6.41 10.10
CA ALA A 59 5.03 -5.61 11.31
C ALA A 59 4.44 -6.35 12.53
N SER A 60 3.31 -7.03 12.33
CA SER A 60 2.61 -7.71 13.41
C SER A 60 3.32 -8.97 13.91
N VAL A 61 4.03 -9.69 13.03
CA VAL A 61 4.69 -10.96 13.38
C VAL A 61 6.16 -10.76 13.72
N ILE A 62 6.89 -9.95 12.95
CA ILE A 62 8.35 -9.81 13.11
C ILE A 62 8.68 -8.73 14.14
N LEU A 63 8.06 -7.56 14.08
CA LEU A 63 8.39 -6.47 15.03
C LEU A 63 7.87 -6.73 16.45
N ARG A 64 6.74 -7.42 16.65
CA ARG A 64 6.26 -7.82 18.00
C ARG A 64 7.20 -8.78 18.73
N LYS A 65 8.07 -9.51 18.02
CA LYS A 65 9.01 -10.45 18.66
C LYS A 65 10.11 -9.73 19.44
N SER A 66 10.45 -8.49 19.05
CA SER A 66 11.49 -7.70 19.71
C SER A 66 11.04 -7.17 21.09
N ASP A 67 9.75 -6.83 21.22
CA ASP A 67 9.20 -6.25 22.46
C ASP A 67 9.12 -7.29 23.61
N LYS A 68 8.65 -8.51 23.30
CA LYS A 68 8.59 -9.61 24.27
C LYS A 68 9.96 -10.10 24.75
N SER A 69 11.01 -9.91 23.96
CA SER A 69 12.37 -10.30 24.36
C SER A 69 12.99 -9.27 25.33
N GLN A 70 12.59 -8.00 25.26
CA GLN A 70 13.06 -6.94 26.16
C GLN A 70 12.28 -6.93 27.48
N GLU A 71 10.98 -7.25 27.45
CA GLU A 71 10.13 -7.34 28.64
C GLU A 71 10.60 -8.47 29.59
N LYS A 72 10.96 -9.65 29.05
CA LYS A 72 11.51 -10.76 29.84
C LYS A 72 12.87 -10.46 30.47
N VAL A 73 13.69 -9.61 29.85
CA VAL A 73 15.01 -9.19 30.38
C VAL A 73 14.87 -8.15 31.50
N LYS A 74 13.83 -7.30 31.45
CA LYS A 74 13.53 -6.34 32.53
C LYS A 74 12.79 -6.94 33.73
N ALA A 75 11.90 -7.92 33.51
CA ALA A 75 11.16 -8.58 34.59
C ALA A 75 11.99 -9.60 35.40
N GLY A 76 13.18 -9.95 34.91
CA GLY A 76 14.15 -10.82 35.59
C GLY A 76 15.27 -10.07 36.34
N ARG A 77 15.14 -8.76 36.55
CA ARG A 77 16.03 -7.93 37.37
C ARG A 77 15.28 -7.35 38.56
#